data_AF-A0A258LH54-F1
#
_entry.id   AF-A0A258LH54-F1
#
_cell.length_a   1.000
_cell.length_b   1.000
_cell.length_c   1.000
_cell.angle_alpha   90.00
_cell.angle_beta   90.00
_cell.angle_gamma   90.00
#
_symmetry.space_group_name_H-M   'P 1'
#
loop_
_entity.id
_entity.type
_entity.pdbx_description
1 polymer ?
#
loop_
_entity_poly.entity_id
_entity_poly.type
_entity_poly.pdbx_seq_one_letter_code
_entity_poly.pdbx_strand_id
1 'polypeptide(L)'
;TQRELARRAGVTNGAISLIEQNRVSPSISSLKKILDGIPLSLADFFTLNFSPSDNVFFTGAELTEISFGDNISYRMVGRRIAGRALQMLHETYQPGADTGEAMLRHTGEECGVIISGCLAVTVGASEKTLYPGDAYYFRSDIPHRFRNPGDTPCILVSANSPPSF
;
A
#
# COMPACT_ATOMS: atom_id res chain seq x y z
N THR A 1 -4.84 -10.62 22.03
CA THR A 1 -5.82 -9.64 22.55
C THR A 1 -5.55 -8.29 21.91
N GLN A 2 -6.56 -7.42 21.72
CA GLN A 2 -6.35 -6.08 21.13
C GLN A 2 -5.25 -5.29 21.85
N ARG A 3 -5.15 -5.43 23.18
CA ARG A 3 -4.12 -4.82 24.01
C ARG A 3 -2.70 -5.30 23.67
N GLU A 4 -2.52 -6.57 23.36
CA GLU A 4 -1.21 -7.12 22.95
C GLU A 4 -0.86 -6.71 21.52
N LEU A 5 -1.84 -6.66 20.61
CA LEU A 5 -1.65 -6.15 19.25
C LEU A 5 -1.27 -4.66 19.27
N ALA A 6 -2.01 -3.84 20.00
CA ALA A 6 -1.73 -2.42 20.21
C ALA A 6 -0.30 -2.19 20.73
N ARG A 7 0.13 -2.99 21.72
CA ARG A 7 1.49 -2.93 22.28
C ARG A 7 2.57 -3.26 21.25
N ARG A 8 2.37 -4.29 20.42
CA ARG A 8 3.33 -4.68 19.36
C ARG A 8 3.37 -3.70 18.20
N ALA A 9 2.22 -3.13 17.86
CA ALA A 9 2.01 -2.17 16.78
C ALA A 9 2.43 -0.73 17.12
N GLY A 10 2.70 -0.44 18.40
CA GLY A 10 2.99 0.92 18.86
C GLY A 10 1.79 1.87 18.76
N VAL A 11 0.56 1.34 18.79
CA VAL A 11 -0.69 2.13 18.75
C VAL A 11 -1.51 1.92 20.02
N THR A 12 -2.51 2.76 20.26
CA THR A 12 -3.36 2.61 21.44
C THR A 12 -4.41 1.51 21.23
N ASN A 13 -4.83 0.84 22.32
CA ASN A 13 -5.91 -0.14 22.26
C ASN A 13 -7.23 0.48 21.74
N GLY A 14 -7.46 1.77 22.06
CA GLY A 14 -8.59 2.54 21.52
C GLY A 14 -8.52 2.72 20.00
N ALA A 15 -7.33 2.95 19.44
CA ALA A 15 -7.16 3.04 17.98
C ALA A 15 -7.50 1.71 17.29
N ILE A 16 -7.02 0.57 17.84
CA ILE A 16 -7.39 -0.76 17.32
C ILE A 16 -8.91 -0.98 17.39
N SER A 17 -9.54 -0.63 18.51
CA SER A 17 -11.00 -0.77 18.65
C SER A 17 -11.79 0.12 17.70
N LEU A 18 -11.32 1.33 17.38
CA LEU A 18 -11.98 2.23 16.44
C LEU A 18 -11.85 1.75 14.99
N ILE A 19 -10.69 1.15 14.65
CA ILE A 19 -10.45 0.52 13.35
C ILE A 19 -11.37 -0.71 13.19
N GLU A 20 -11.44 -1.60 14.19
CA GLU A 20 -12.32 -2.78 14.15
C GLU A 20 -13.82 -2.42 14.06
N GLN A 21 -14.22 -1.26 14.60
CA GLN A 21 -15.58 -0.75 14.52
C GLN A 21 -15.88 0.03 13.23
N ASN A 22 -14.96 0.07 12.26
CA ASN A 22 -15.04 0.87 11.04
C ASN A 22 -15.28 2.37 11.30
N ARG A 23 -14.87 2.90 12.46
CA ARG A 23 -15.06 4.31 12.81
C ARG A 23 -13.91 5.20 12.37
N VAL A 24 -12.73 4.63 12.15
CA VAL A 24 -11.53 5.33 11.68
C VAL A 24 -10.83 4.44 10.66
N SER A 25 -10.63 4.96 9.44
CA SER A 25 -9.76 4.33 8.45
C SER A 25 -8.30 4.69 8.76
N PRO A 26 -7.43 3.72 9.10
CA PRO A 26 -6.02 4.00 9.36
C PRO A 26 -5.31 4.39 8.06
N SER A 27 -4.25 5.21 8.16
CA SER A 27 -3.32 5.38 7.03
C SER A 27 -2.64 4.06 6.68
N ILE A 28 -2.15 3.91 5.45
CA ILE A 28 -1.38 2.74 5.00
C ILE A 28 -0.21 2.46 5.94
N SER A 29 0.55 3.50 6.32
CA SER A 29 1.66 3.38 7.28
C SER A 29 1.21 2.91 8.67
N SER A 30 0.07 3.39 9.17
CA SER A 30 -0.48 2.97 10.47
C SER A 30 -0.93 1.52 10.44
N LEU A 31 -1.60 1.11 9.37
CA LEU A 31 -2.06 -0.27 9.22
C LEU A 31 -0.90 -1.24 9.05
N LYS A 32 0.11 -0.87 8.25
CA LYS A 32 1.33 -1.65 8.12
C LYS A 32 2.00 -1.85 9.48
N LYS A 33 2.14 -0.80 10.29
CA LYS A 33 2.68 -0.90 11.65
C LYS A 33 1.88 -1.87 12.54
N ILE A 34 0.56 -1.91 12.38
CA ILE A 34 -0.28 -2.88 13.09
C ILE A 34 0.04 -4.31 12.67
N LEU A 35 0.18 -4.54 11.38
CA LEU A 35 0.47 -5.86 10.82
C LEU A 35 1.91 -6.33 11.06
N ASP A 36 2.90 -5.42 11.12
CA ASP A 36 4.30 -5.75 11.47
C ASP A 36 4.41 -6.46 12.84
N GLY A 37 3.39 -6.35 13.72
CA GLY A 37 3.31 -7.06 15.01
C GLY A 37 2.85 -8.52 14.95
N ILE A 38 2.49 -9.02 13.75
CA ILE A 38 1.95 -10.37 13.47
C ILE A 38 2.68 -10.91 12.23
N PRO A 39 2.90 -12.25 12.08
CA PRO A 39 3.51 -12.81 10.87
C PRO A 39 2.52 -12.83 9.68
N LEU A 40 2.04 -11.66 9.26
CA LEU A 40 1.08 -11.49 8.17
C LEU A 40 1.39 -10.19 7.41
N SER A 41 1.60 -10.27 6.10
CA SER A 41 1.73 -9.05 5.27
C SER A 41 0.38 -8.37 5.07
N LEU A 42 0.37 -7.10 4.63
CA LEU A 42 -0.87 -6.41 4.27
C LEU A 42 -1.56 -7.12 3.10
N ALA A 43 -0.79 -7.58 2.11
CA ALA A 43 -1.26 -8.41 1.02
C ALA A 43 -1.95 -9.69 1.53
N ASP A 44 -1.34 -10.40 2.49
CA ASP A 44 -1.90 -11.63 3.05
C ASP A 44 -3.16 -11.36 3.86
N PHE A 45 -3.18 -10.29 4.67
CA PHE A 45 -4.37 -9.84 5.38
C PHE A 45 -5.54 -9.63 4.43
N PHE A 46 -5.26 -9.01 3.27
CA PHE A 46 -6.19 -8.93 2.17
C PHE A 46 -6.16 -10.18 1.27
N THR A 47 -5.97 -11.40 1.74
CA THR A 47 -6.27 -12.60 0.93
C THR A 47 -6.93 -13.72 1.72
N LEU A 48 -7.03 -13.59 3.06
CA LEU A 48 -7.45 -14.64 3.99
C LEU A 48 -8.81 -15.34 3.74
N ASN A 49 -9.69 -14.80 2.88
CA ASN A 49 -11.05 -15.32 2.68
C ASN A 49 -11.36 -15.81 1.25
N PHE A 50 -10.34 -16.17 0.45
CA PHE A 50 -10.57 -16.45 -0.98
C PHE A 50 -10.01 -17.81 -1.41
N SER A 51 -10.80 -18.55 -2.19
CA SER A 51 -10.32 -19.73 -2.90
C SER A 51 -9.32 -19.31 -3.99
N PRO A 52 -8.19 -20.04 -4.14
CA PRO A 52 -7.23 -19.80 -5.22
C PRO A 52 -7.90 -19.82 -6.59
N SER A 53 -7.42 -18.97 -7.50
CA SER A 53 -7.92 -18.88 -8.87
C SER A 53 -6.74 -18.82 -9.86
N ASP A 54 -6.88 -19.54 -10.97
CA ASP A 54 -5.91 -19.59 -12.06
C ASP A 54 -6.26 -18.59 -13.19
N ASN A 55 -7.02 -17.54 -12.87
CA ASN A 55 -7.38 -16.53 -13.86
C ASN A 55 -6.13 -15.83 -14.41
N VAL A 56 -6.07 -15.72 -15.74
CA VAL A 56 -4.96 -15.06 -16.44
C VAL A 56 -5.30 -13.61 -16.81
N PHE A 57 -6.59 -13.31 -17.00
CA PHE A 57 -7.07 -11.98 -17.39
C PHE A 57 -7.90 -11.36 -16.26
N PHE A 58 -7.73 -10.04 -16.08
CA PHE A 58 -8.43 -9.26 -15.09
C PHE A 58 -8.87 -7.94 -15.74
N THR A 59 -10.17 -7.66 -15.71
CA THR A 59 -10.74 -6.36 -16.07
C THR A 59 -10.51 -5.36 -14.93
N GLY A 60 -10.64 -4.07 -15.23
CA GLY A 60 -10.49 -3.01 -14.21
C GLY A 60 -11.45 -3.18 -13.02
N ALA A 61 -12.63 -3.78 -13.24
CA ALA A 61 -13.61 -4.05 -12.18
C ALA A 61 -13.26 -5.27 -11.30
N GLU A 62 -12.36 -6.15 -11.77
CA GLU A 62 -11.90 -7.32 -11.03
C GLU A 62 -10.65 -7.03 -10.19
N LEU A 63 -10.00 -5.88 -10.40
CA LEU A 63 -8.92 -5.42 -9.54
C LEU A 63 -9.47 -5.11 -8.15
N THR A 64 -8.88 -5.71 -7.13
CA THR A 64 -9.43 -5.60 -5.78
C THR A 64 -8.80 -4.45 -5.02
N GLU A 65 -9.64 -3.61 -4.43
CA GLU A 65 -9.22 -2.54 -3.52
C GLU A 65 -8.59 -3.13 -2.24
N ILE A 66 -7.36 -2.73 -1.93
CA ILE A 66 -6.58 -3.16 -0.76
C ILE A 66 -5.99 -1.97 0.02
N SER A 67 -6.56 -0.79 -0.14
CA SER A 67 -6.23 0.37 0.71
C SER A 67 -7.35 0.63 1.72
N PHE A 68 -7.03 1.43 2.74
CA PHE A 68 -7.99 1.93 3.72
C PHE A 68 -8.08 3.45 3.63
N GLY A 69 -9.31 3.99 3.59
CA GLY A 69 -9.59 5.42 3.47
C GLY A 69 -9.82 5.90 2.03
N ASP A 70 -10.18 7.17 1.88
CA ASP A 70 -10.73 7.71 0.61
C ASP A 70 -9.68 8.41 -0.28
N ASN A 71 -8.48 8.66 0.24
CA ASN A 71 -7.48 9.50 -0.44
C ASN A 71 -6.46 8.71 -1.27
N ILE A 72 -6.29 7.41 -0.99
CA ILE A 72 -5.38 6.54 -1.72
C ILE A 72 -6.15 5.26 -2.07
N SER A 73 -6.18 4.94 -3.36
CA SER A 73 -6.73 3.70 -3.88
C SER A 73 -5.60 2.78 -4.33
N TYR A 74 -5.57 1.56 -3.81
CA TYR A 74 -4.66 0.50 -4.23
C TYR A 74 -5.48 -0.64 -4.80
N ARG A 75 -5.49 -0.79 -6.12
CA ARG A 75 -6.21 -1.86 -6.79
C ARG A 75 -5.27 -2.95 -7.24
N MET A 76 -5.36 -4.09 -6.58
CA MET A 76 -4.48 -5.23 -6.79
C MET A 76 -4.93 -6.11 -7.95
N VAL A 77 -3.98 -6.48 -8.81
CA VAL A 77 -4.15 -7.49 -9.84
C VAL A 77 -4.02 -8.89 -9.25
N GLY A 78 -4.95 -9.80 -9.60
CA GLY A 78 -4.81 -11.22 -9.26
C GLY A 78 -4.79 -11.51 -7.77
N ARG A 79 -5.59 -10.80 -6.95
CA ARG A 79 -5.64 -10.96 -5.49
C ARG A 79 -5.79 -12.42 -5.04
N ARG A 80 -6.48 -13.26 -5.82
CA ARG A 80 -6.73 -14.69 -5.53
C ARG A 80 -5.63 -15.65 -6.03
N ILE A 81 -4.56 -15.15 -6.65
CA ILE A 81 -3.43 -15.98 -7.08
C ILE A 81 -2.58 -16.34 -5.85
N ALA A 82 -2.52 -17.63 -5.53
CA ALA A 82 -1.75 -18.14 -4.41
C ALA A 82 -0.25 -18.23 -4.73
N GLY A 83 0.62 -18.03 -3.73
CA GLY A 83 2.07 -18.22 -3.87
C GLY A 83 2.77 -17.26 -4.84
N ARG A 84 2.16 -16.12 -5.18
CA ARG A 84 2.74 -15.15 -6.12
C ARG A 84 4.05 -14.56 -5.60
N ALA A 85 5.05 -14.49 -6.49
CA ALA A 85 6.30 -13.79 -6.21
C ALA A 85 6.21 -12.28 -6.46
N LEU A 86 5.24 -11.86 -7.27
CA LEU A 86 5.03 -10.48 -7.70
C LEU A 86 3.67 -10.00 -7.23
N GLN A 87 3.64 -8.75 -6.79
CA GLN A 87 2.43 -7.98 -6.57
C GLN A 87 2.42 -6.80 -7.51
N MET A 88 1.30 -6.55 -8.16
CA MET A 88 1.10 -5.45 -9.08
C MET A 88 -0.13 -4.66 -8.68
N LEU A 89 0.02 -3.33 -8.59
CA LEU A 89 -1.02 -2.42 -8.16
C LEU A 89 -1.29 -1.38 -9.24
N HIS A 90 -2.56 -1.08 -9.43
CA HIS A 90 -3.02 0.14 -10.08
C HIS A 90 -3.43 1.12 -8.98
N GLU A 91 -2.73 2.24 -8.88
CA GLU A 91 -2.85 3.12 -7.74
C GLU A 91 -3.41 4.48 -8.15
N THR A 92 -4.13 5.11 -7.23
CA THR A 92 -4.62 6.48 -7.40
C THR A 92 -4.45 7.26 -6.11
N TYR A 93 -3.68 8.35 -6.18
CA TYR A 93 -3.50 9.29 -5.08
C TYR A 93 -4.31 10.56 -5.36
N GLN A 94 -5.28 10.84 -4.51
CA GLN A 94 -6.03 12.10 -4.57
C GLN A 94 -5.10 13.31 -4.30
N PRO A 95 -5.48 14.54 -4.70
CA PRO A 95 -4.72 15.74 -4.35
C PRO A 95 -4.42 15.82 -2.85
N GLY A 96 -3.17 16.06 -2.49
CA GLY A 96 -2.71 16.11 -1.09
C GLY A 96 -2.64 14.74 -0.39
N ALA A 97 -2.96 13.64 -1.07
CA ALA A 97 -2.86 12.30 -0.49
C ALA A 97 -1.40 11.94 -0.18
N ASP A 98 -1.23 11.19 0.91
CA ASP A 98 0.06 10.86 1.47
C ASP A 98 0.00 9.51 2.20
N THR A 99 1.01 8.65 2.01
CA THR A 99 1.08 7.35 2.69
C THR A 99 1.19 7.47 4.23
N GLY A 100 1.48 8.67 4.74
CA GLY A 100 1.51 9.04 6.15
C GLY A 100 2.87 9.61 6.56
N GLU A 101 2.92 10.22 7.74
CA GLU A 101 4.15 10.84 8.27
C GLU A 101 5.28 9.83 8.51
N ALA A 102 4.92 8.58 8.85
CA ALA A 102 5.90 7.52 9.02
C ALA A 102 6.27 6.92 7.66
N MET A 103 7.56 6.91 7.35
CA MET A 103 8.08 6.24 6.17
C MET A 103 7.78 4.74 6.21
N LEU A 104 7.38 4.23 5.05
CA LEU A 104 7.21 2.82 4.77
C LEU A 104 8.59 2.15 4.69
N ARG A 105 8.65 0.88 5.08
CA ARG A 105 9.85 0.05 5.00
C ARG A 105 9.45 -1.42 5.05
N HIS A 106 9.88 -2.22 4.08
CA HIS A 106 9.59 -3.66 4.05
C HIS A 106 10.66 -4.41 3.25
N THR A 107 10.71 -5.73 3.40
CA THR A 107 11.61 -6.56 2.59
C THR A 107 11.18 -6.53 1.13
N GLY A 108 12.15 -6.46 0.24
CA GLY A 108 11.93 -6.58 -1.20
C GLY A 108 12.44 -5.41 -2.01
N GLU A 109 11.94 -5.35 -3.23
CA GLU A 109 12.16 -4.28 -4.19
C GLU A 109 10.82 -3.80 -4.69
N GLU A 110 10.75 -2.51 -5.03
CA GLU A 110 9.55 -1.87 -5.54
C GLU A 110 9.91 -0.96 -6.72
N CYS A 111 9.06 -0.96 -7.72
CA CYS A 111 9.14 -0.06 -8.84
C CYS A 111 7.76 0.42 -9.27
N GLY A 112 7.72 1.53 -10.00
CA GLY A 112 6.49 2.05 -10.54
C GLY A 112 6.71 3.08 -11.63
N VAL A 113 5.68 3.31 -12.44
CA VAL A 113 5.65 4.29 -13.51
C VAL A 113 4.42 5.18 -13.36
N ILE A 114 4.62 6.49 -13.49
CA ILE A 114 3.53 7.46 -13.43
C ILE A 114 2.78 7.47 -14.75
N ILE A 115 1.47 7.31 -14.70
CA ILE A 115 0.57 7.30 -15.86
C ILE A 115 -0.03 8.69 -16.08
N SER A 116 -0.45 9.37 -15.01
CA SER A 116 -1.00 10.73 -15.06
C SER A 116 -0.82 11.46 -13.72
N GLY A 117 -0.91 12.79 -13.74
CA GLY A 117 -0.68 13.63 -12.55
C GLY A 117 0.80 13.69 -12.16
N CYS A 118 1.09 13.84 -10.86
CA CYS A 118 2.47 13.83 -10.35
C CYS A 118 2.56 13.18 -8.97
N LEU A 119 3.71 12.60 -8.66
CA LEU A 119 3.97 11.94 -7.39
C LEU A 119 5.34 12.35 -6.84
N ALA A 120 5.38 12.91 -5.64
CA ALA A 120 6.61 13.08 -4.88
C ALA A 120 6.98 11.73 -4.24
N VAL A 121 8.14 11.21 -4.63
CA VAL A 121 8.71 9.96 -4.12
C VAL A 121 9.93 10.29 -3.28
N THR A 122 9.88 9.93 -2.00
CA THR A 122 11.01 10.06 -1.07
C THR A 122 11.59 8.67 -0.81
N VAL A 123 12.90 8.49 -0.97
CA VAL A 123 13.64 7.24 -0.69
C VAL A 123 14.91 7.60 0.07
N GLY A 124 14.96 7.24 1.35
CA GLY A 124 16.03 7.64 2.26
C GLY A 124 16.13 9.17 2.34
N ALA A 125 17.28 9.71 1.92
CA ALA A 125 17.54 11.16 1.89
C ALA A 125 17.21 11.83 0.54
N SER A 126 16.80 11.05 -0.47
CA SER A 126 16.49 11.58 -1.81
C SER A 126 15.00 11.78 -1.96
N GLU A 127 14.60 12.91 -2.56
CA GLU A 127 13.21 13.18 -2.93
C GLU A 127 13.18 13.71 -4.36
N LYS A 128 12.20 13.22 -5.14
CA LYS A 128 11.93 13.74 -6.49
C LYS A 128 10.43 13.70 -6.77
N THR A 129 9.92 14.77 -7.38
CA THR A 129 8.57 14.74 -7.99
C THR A 129 8.68 14.15 -9.38
N LEU A 130 7.90 13.11 -9.63
CA LEU A 130 7.82 12.37 -10.88
C LEU A 130 6.54 12.75 -11.64
N TYR A 131 6.65 12.80 -12.96
CA TYR A 131 5.59 13.18 -13.91
C TYR A 131 5.27 12.02 -14.85
N PRO A 132 4.23 12.10 -15.70
CA PRO A 132 3.84 10.98 -16.57
C PRO A 132 5.00 10.49 -17.44
N GLY A 133 5.24 9.17 -17.42
CA GLY A 133 6.37 8.52 -18.08
C GLY A 133 7.63 8.39 -17.22
N ASP A 134 7.76 9.17 -16.13
CA ASP A 134 8.81 8.96 -15.14
C ASP A 134 8.56 7.68 -14.33
N ALA A 135 9.63 7.08 -13.83
CA ALA A 135 9.59 5.84 -13.08
C ALA A 135 10.52 5.89 -11.87
N TYR A 136 10.27 5.00 -10.91
CA TYR A 136 11.14 4.73 -9.77
C TYR A 136 11.46 3.24 -9.67
N TYR A 137 12.60 2.93 -9.07
CA TYR A 137 13.00 1.58 -8.68
C TYR A 137 13.93 1.69 -7.47
N PHE A 138 13.63 0.96 -6.40
CA PHE A 138 14.49 0.92 -5.23
C PHE A 138 14.26 -0.35 -4.40
N ARG A 139 15.19 -0.63 -3.48
CA ARG A 139 14.98 -1.64 -2.46
C ARG A 139 14.06 -1.10 -1.37
N SER A 140 12.97 -1.79 -1.11
CA SER A 140 11.94 -1.36 -0.17
C SER A 140 12.36 -1.38 1.30
N ASP A 141 13.54 -1.94 1.59
CA ASP A 141 14.14 -1.91 2.92
C ASP A 141 14.78 -0.55 3.26
N ILE A 142 14.87 0.34 2.27
CA ILE A 142 15.15 1.76 2.44
C ILE A 142 13.84 2.46 2.82
N PRO A 143 13.81 3.29 3.89
CA PRO A 143 12.63 4.07 4.25
C PRO A 143 12.14 4.93 3.09
N HIS A 144 10.86 4.84 2.75
CA HIS A 144 10.26 5.53 1.61
C HIS A 144 8.87 6.08 1.91
N ARG A 145 8.43 7.07 1.11
CA ARG A 145 7.12 7.73 1.26
C ARG A 145 6.64 8.23 -0.10
N PHE A 146 5.33 8.17 -0.32
CA PHE A 146 4.68 8.67 -1.52
C PHE A 146 3.65 9.74 -1.17
N ARG A 147 3.70 10.86 -1.87
CA ARG A 147 2.75 11.98 -1.72
C ARG A 147 2.35 12.52 -3.08
N ASN A 148 1.08 12.87 -3.26
CA ASN A 148 0.64 13.68 -4.39
C ASN A 148 0.65 15.17 -3.98
N PRO A 149 1.66 15.96 -4.39
CA PRO A 149 1.70 17.40 -4.09
C PRO A 149 0.84 18.25 -5.04
N GLY A 150 0.25 17.65 -6.08
CA GLY A 150 -0.54 18.34 -7.09
C GLY A 150 -1.99 18.59 -6.67
N ASP A 151 -2.71 19.24 -7.56
CA ASP A 151 -4.13 19.59 -7.45
C ASP A 151 -5.06 18.63 -8.23
N THR A 152 -4.49 17.67 -8.97
CA THR A 152 -5.21 16.60 -9.68
C THR A 152 -4.84 15.21 -9.17
N PRO A 153 -5.72 14.21 -9.29
CA PRO A 153 -5.37 12.83 -8.96
C PRO A 153 -4.14 12.34 -9.75
N CYS A 154 -3.25 11.63 -9.07
CA CYS A 154 -2.10 10.96 -9.68
C CYS A 154 -2.43 9.48 -9.85
N ILE A 155 -2.21 8.95 -11.06
CA ILE A 155 -2.38 7.52 -11.39
C ILE A 155 -1.02 6.94 -11.70
N LEU A 156 -0.73 5.77 -11.12
CA LEU A 156 0.48 5.02 -11.39
C LEU A 156 0.20 3.51 -11.42
N VAL A 157 1.14 2.78 -12.02
CA VAL A 157 1.22 1.33 -11.92
C VAL A 157 2.51 1.00 -11.20
N SER A 158 2.42 0.19 -10.15
CA SER A 158 3.56 -0.23 -9.36
C SER A 158 3.62 -1.76 -9.27
N ALA A 159 4.80 -2.25 -8.91
CA ALA A 159 4.98 -3.63 -8.55
C ALA A 159 6.04 -3.79 -7.45
N ASN A 160 5.86 -4.80 -6.61
CA ASN A 160 6.81 -5.17 -5.57
C ASN A 160 7.01 -6.68 -5.46
N SER A 161 8.20 -7.07 -5.02
CA SER A 161 8.58 -8.46 -4.76
C SER A 161 9.49 -8.56 -3.53
N PRO A 162 9.17 -9.41 -2.53
CA PRO A 162 7.94 -10.19 -2.42
C PRO A 162 6.70 -9.29 -2.20
N PRO A 163 5.47 -9.83 -2.34
CA PRO A 163 4.24 -9.13 -1.99
C PRO A 163 4.29 -8.60 -0.56
N SER A 164 3.86 -7.36 -0.35
CA SER A 164 3.97 -6.65 0.93
C SER A 164 2.77 -5.78 1.27
N PHE A 165 2.00 -5.33 0.27
CA PHE A 165 0.87 -4.42 0.41
C PHE A 165 -0.48 -5.06 0.11
#